data_AF-A0A1F5V5I1-F1
#
_entry.id   AF-A0A1F5V5I1-F1
#
_cell.length_a   1.000
_cell.length_b   1.000
_cell.length_c   1.000
_cell.angle_alpha   90.00
_cell.angle_beta   90.00
_cell.angle_gamma   90.00
#
_symmetry.space_group_name_H-M   'P 1'
#
loop_
_entity.id
_entity.type
_entity.pdbx_description
1 polymer ?
#
loop_
_entity_poly.entity_id
_entity_poly.type
_entity_poly.pdbx_seq_one_letter_code
_entity_poly.pdbx_strand_id
1 'polypeptide(L)'
;MKGKTTKGKISFFLLIALSFIILCNSCSSSKDNPANTTAKKNNHVNSEITKIADAIVPEAGKIMSSWTGKSGKLLLIFEENHMSRCGQVEMALMLTRLHDLYKVNIIALEGAFSTGKNIDAKWFHNLTDSKTREDTALTLLKEGEINAAEFMAIAFPDVKVYGVKMKLNIHLI
;
A
#
# COMPACT_ATOMS: atom_id res chain seq x y z
N MET A 1 -23.96 -2.88 71.26
CA MET A 1 -24.71 -2.71 69.99
C MET A 1 -24.12 -1.55 69.20
N LYS A 2 -23.51 -1.80 68.04
CA LYS A 2 -23.64 -1.05 66.77
C LYS A 2 -22.58 -1.58 65.80
N GLY A 3 -23.06 -1.96 64.62
CA GLY A 3 -22.42 -2.88 63.69
C GLY A 3 -21.39 -2.27 62.74
N LYS A 4 -20.57 -3.18 62.22
CA LYS A 4 -19.66 -3.03 61.07
C LYS A 4 -20.46 -3.01 59.77
N THR A 5 -20.06 -2.19 58.79
CA THR A 5 -20.27 -2.47 57.36
C THR A 5 -19.09 -1.96 56.52
N THR A 6 -18.23 -2.88 56.12
CA THR A 6 -17.18 -2.73 55.11
C THR A 6 -17.83 -2.85 53.73
N LYS A 7 -17.75 -1.80 52.89
CA LYS A 7 -18.16 -1.88 51.47
C LYS A 7 -16.96 -2.29 50.62
N GLY A 8 -17.04 -3.50 50.06
CA GLY A 8 -16.05 -4.05 49.14
C GLY A 8 -16.07 -3.36 47.78
N LYS A 9 -14.88 -3.08 47.25
CA LYS A 9 -14.65 -2.66 45.87
C LYS A 9 -14.65 -3.91 45.00
N ILE A 10 -15.70 -4.12 44.21
CA ILE A 10 -15.72 -5.16 43.18
C ILE A 10 -15.13 -4.54 41.91
N SER A 11 -14.03 -5.13 41.47
CA SER A 11 -13.26 -4.77 40.28
C SER A 11 -14.08 -5.03 39.01
N PHE A 12 -14.30 -3.99 38.22
CA PHE A 12 -15.06 -4.01 36.95
C PHE A 12 -14.31 -4.72 35.80
N PHE A 13 -13.15 -5.35 36.07
CA PHE A 13 -12.24 -5.88 35.06
C PHE A 13 -12.45 -7.36 34.68
N LEU A 14 -13.49 -8.04 35.20
CA LEU A 14 -13.61 -9.50 35.06
C LEU A 14 -14.86 -10.00 34.31
N LEU A 15 -15.49 -9.15 33.47
CA LEU A 15 -16.72 -9.50 32.76
C LEU A 15 -16.68 -9.32 31.22
N ILE A 16 -15.53 -8.98 30.63
CA ILE A 16 -15.38 -8.83 29.17
C ILE A 16 -14.55 -9.97 28.54
N ALA A 17 -14.04 -10.91 29.35
CA ALA A 17 -13.21 -12.02 28.86
C ALA A 17 -14.00 -13.31 28.49
N LEU A 18 -15.34 -13.28 28.48
CA LEU A 18 -16.16 -14.50 28.34
C LEU A 18 -17.25 -14.43 27.24
N SER A 19 -16.97 -13.75 26.12
CA SER A 19 -17.91 -13.69 24.98
C SER A 19 -17.31 -13.96 23.59
N PHE A 20 -16.05 -14.42 23.48
CA PHE A 20 -15.39 -14.71 22.19
C PHE A 20 -15.13 -16.20 21.91
N ILE A 21 -15.94 -17.09 22.49
CA ILE A 21 -15.94 -18.51 22.11
C ILE A 21 -17.39 -18.90 21.89
N ILE A 22 -17.89 -18.74 20.66
CA ILE A 22 -19.07 -19.45 20.14
C ILE A 22 -19.22 -19.15 18.64
N LEU A 23 -19.21 -20.25 17.87
CA LEU A 23 -19.78 -20.45 16.54
C LEU A 23 -19.15 -19.72 15.33
N CYS A 24 -18.39 -20.48 14.55
CA CYS A 24 -18.70 -20.75 13.13
C CYS A 24 -17.90 -21.99 12.66
N ASN A 25 -18.45 -23.18 12.97
CA ASN A 25 -18.10 -24.42 12.29
C ASN A 25 -19.29 -24.82 11.41
N SER A 26 -18.96 -25.21 10.18
CA SER A 26 -19.77 -26.02 9.25
C SER A 26 -20.97 -25.37 8.56
N CYS A 27 -20.79 -25.12 7.26
CA CYS A 27 -21.79 -25.53 6.28
C CYS A 27 -21.06 -26.16 5.07
N SER A 28 -21.11 -27.49 5.00
CA SER A 28 -20.81 -28.27 3.79
C SER A 28 -22.07 -28.37 2.93
N SER A 29 -21.97 -28.13 1.63
CA SER A 29 -22.76 -28.86 0.63
C SER A 29 -22.17 -28.72 -0.76
N SER A 30 -21.66 -29.83 -1.24
CA SER A 30 -21.31 -30.09 -2.63
C SER A 30 -22.58 -30.40 -3.42
N LYS A 31 -22.76 -29.75 -4.57
CA LYS A 31 -23.60 -30.22 -5.69
C LYS A 31 -22.96 -29.75 -7.01
N ASP A 32 -22.36 -30.70 -7.74
CA ASP A 32 -22.24 -30.68 -9.20
C ASP A 32 -23.66 -30.63 -9.79
N ASN A 33 -24.03 -30.06 -10.94
CA ASN A 33 -23.46 -29.89 -12.30
C ASN A 33 -24.53 -29.05 -13.09
N PRO A 34 -24.50 -28.82 -14.43
CA PRO A 34 -23.41 -28.68 -15.40
C PRO A 34 -23.54 -27.38 -16.26
N ALA A 35 -22.49 -27.10 -17.04
CA ALA A 35 -22.47 -26.38 -18.33
C ALA A 35 -23.34 -25.11 -18.50
N ASN A 36 -22.71 -23.94 -18.39
CA ASN A 36 -22.99 -22.87 -19.34
C ASN A 36 -21.68 -22.31 -19.92
N THR A 37 -21.40 -22.76 -21.13
CA THR A 37 -20.33 -22.33 -22.01
C THR A 37 -20.53 -20.87 -22.37
N THR A 38 -19.80 -19.96 -21.74
CA THR A 38 -19.51 -18.64 -22.33
C THR A 38 -18.04 -18.30 -22.12
N ALA A 39 -17.33 -18.32 -23.25
CA ALA A 39 -16.08 -17.61 -23.51
C ALA A 39 -15.06 -17.59 -22.34
N LYS A 40 -14.25 -18.65 -22.28
CA LYS A 40 -12.90 -18.56 -21.73
C LYS A 40 -12.12 -17.58 -22.62
N LYS A 41 -12.24 -16.29 -22.34
CA LYS A 41 -11.41 -15.24 -22.91
C LYS A 41 -10.00 -15.60 -22.47
N ASN A 42 -9.16 -16.02 -23.42
CA ASN A 42 -7.75 -16.30 -23.21
C ASN A 42 -7.04 -14.99 -22.84
N ASN A 43 -7.21 -14.55 -21.59
CA ASN A 43 -6.34 -13.56 -20.99
C ASN A 43 -5.09 -14.32 -20.58
N HIS A 44 -4.18 -14.52 -21.54
CA HIS A 44 -2.78 -14.69 -21.19
C HIS A 44 -2.31 -13.33 -20.65
N VAL A 45 -2.75 -13.00 -19.44
CA VAL A 45 -2.14 -11.94 -18.64
C VAL A 45 -0.68 -12.33 -18.60
N ASN A 46 0.20 -11.45 -19.11
CA ASN A 46 1.62 -11.71 -19.12
C ASN A 46 2.03 -12.13 -17.70
N SER A 47 2.47 -13.38 -17.55
CA SER A 47 2.76 -13.99 -16.26
C SER A 47 3.73 -13.16 -15.43
N GLU A 48 4.56 -12.34 -16.08
CA GLU A 48 5.53 -11.47 -15.43
C GLU A 48 4.87 -10.28 -14.74
N ILE A 49 3.86 -9.64 -15.35
CA ILE A 49 3.14 -8.51 -14.73
C ILE A 49 2.44 -8.98 -13.46
N THR A 50 1.78 -10.14 -13.54
CA THR A 50 1.11 -10.76 -12.39
C THR A 50 2.12 -11.13 -11.30
N LYS A 51 3.25 -11.74 -11.65
CA LYS A 51 4.32 -12.07 -10.67
C LYS A 51 4.86 -10.83 -9.95
N ILE A 52 5.12 -9.75 -10.67
CA ILE A 52 5.60 -8.49 -10.06
C ILE A 52 4.54 -7.94 -9.12
N ALA A 53 3.28 -7.86 -9.57
CA ALA A 53 2.19 -7.37 -8.76
C ALA A 53 1.96 -8.23 -7.50
N ASP A 54 1.96 -9.54 -7.63
CA ASP A 54 1.81 -10.50 -6.53
C ASP A 54 2.96 -10.41 -5.51
N ALA A 55 4.16 -9.99 -5.94
CA ALA A 55 5.30 -9.81 -5.05
C ALA A 55 5.22 -8.51 -4.23
N ILE A 56 4.56 -7.47 -4.75
CA ILE A 56 4.57 -6.14 -4.13
C ILE A 56 3.30 -5.85 -3.32
N VAL A 57 2.17 -6.45 -3.70
CA VAL A 57 0.83 -6.19 -3.13
C VAL A 57 0.53 -6.78 -1.74
N PRO A 58 1.08 -7.94 -1.30
CA PRO A 58 0.63 -8.61 -0.09
C PRO A 58 0.58 -7.70 1.14
N GLU A 59 -0.57 -7.67 1.84
CA GLU A 59 -0.82 -6.87 3.06
C GLU A 59 -0.80 -5.33 2.87
N ALA A 60 -0.58 -4.84 1.65
CA ALA A 60 -0.42 -3.41 1.35
C ALA A 60 -1.37 -2.89 0.27
N GLY A 61 -2.08 -3.77 -0.45
CA GLY A 61 -2.99 -3.31 -1.49
C GLY A 61 -3.78 -4.43 -2.15
N LYS A 62 -4.30 -4.12 -3.34
CA LYS A 62 -4.98 -5.07 -4.22
C LYS A 62 -4.75 -4.69 -5.68
N ILE A 63 -4.69 -5.70 -6.55
CA ILE A 63 -4.62 -5.48 -8.00
C ILE A 63 -6.02 -5.15 -8.50
N MET A 64 -6.21 -3.93 -9.02
CA MET A 64 -7.51 -3.49 -9.55
C MET A 64 -7.72 -3.88 -11.01
N SER A 65 -6.68 -3.72 -11.83
CA SER A 65 -6.70 -4.07 -13.25
C SER A 65 -5.30 -4.39 -13.75
N SER A 66 -5.22 -5.13 -14.86
CA SER A 66 -3.96 -5.35 -15.57
C SER A 66 -4.23 -5.42 -17.07
N TRP A 67 -3.29 -4.90 -17.86
CA TRP A 67 -3.35 -4.92 -19.32
C TRP A 67 -1.94 -5.05 -19.90
N THR A 68 -1.84 -5.62 -21.09
CA THR A 68 -0.57 -5.77 -21.82
C THR A 68 -0.61 -4.92 -23.07
N GLY A 69 0.31 -3.95 -23.14
CA GLY A 69 0.48 -3.09 -24.31
C GLY A 69 1.55 -3.56 -25.28
N LYS A 70 1.69 -2.81 -26.39
CA LYS A 70 2.63 -3.14 -27.47
C LYS A 70 4.06 -2.64 -27.22
N SER A 71 4.28 -1.79 -26.22
CA SER A 71 5.57 -1.10 -26.01
C SER A 71 6.64 -1.97 -25.35
N GLY A 72 6.26 -3.13 -24.78
CA GLY A 72 7.14 -3.95 -23.95
C GLY A 72 7.61 -3.26 -22.66
N LYS A 73 7.10 -2.07 -22.33
CA LYS A 73 7.42 -1.34 -21.10
C LYS A 73 6.39 -1.67 -20.02
N LEU A 74 6.86 -1.88 -18.80
CA LEU A 74 6.01 -2.02 -17.63
C LEU A 74 5.64 -0.65 -17.07
N LEU A 75 4.35 -0.41 -16.86
CA LEU A 75 3.84 0.72 -16.12
C LEU A 75 2.98 0.18 -14.97
N LEU A 76 3.31 0.60 -13.75
CA LEU A 76 2.54 0.30 -12.55
C LEU A 76 1.90 1.60 -12.09
N ILE A 77 0.59 1.58 -11.91
CA ILE A 77 -0.20 2.72 -11.48
C ILE A 77 -0.74 2.39 -10.09
N PHE A 78 -0.45 3.25 -9.13
CA PHE A 78 -0.98 3.16 -7.78
C PHE A 78 -2.10 4.17 -7.64
N GLU A 79 -3.28 3.67 -7.29
CA GLU A 79 -4.44 4.50 -6.95
C GLU A 79 -4.64 4.44 -5.44
N GLU A 80 -4.80 5.61 -4.83
CA GLU A 80 -5.02 5.73 -3.39
C GLU A 80 -5.98 6.89 -3.10
N ASN A 81 -6.56 6.87 -1.89
CA ASN A 81 -7.36 7.98 -1.42
C ASN A 81 -6.45 9.01 -0.74
N HIS A 82 -6.19 10.13 -1.40
CA HIS A 82 -5.21 11.16 -1.03
C HIS A 82 -5.26 11.67 0.41
N MET A 83 -6.35 11.43 1.15
CA MET A 83 -6.49 11.80 2.55
C MET A 83 -6.14 10.67 3.54
N SER A 84 -5.76 9.50 3.05
CA SER A 84 -5.49 8.31 3.87
C SER A 84 -4.01 8.21 4.24
N ARG A 85 -3.69 8.57 5.49
CA ARG A 85 -2.34 8.32 6.07
C ARG A 85 -1.94 6.84 5.98
N CYS A 86 -2.87 5.93 6.25
CA CYS A 86 -2.63 4.48 6.12
C CYS A 86 -2.31 4.10 4.67
N GLY A 87 -3.07 4.64 3.71
CA GLY A 87 -2.87 4.38 2.29
C GLY A 87 -1.50 4.87 1.79
N GLN A 88 -1.00 5.99 2.30
CA GLN A 88 0.35 6.46 1.99
C GLN A 88 1.44 5.52 2.53
N VAL A 89 1.27 4.98 3.74
CA VAL A 89 2.20 3.99 4.32
C VAL A 89 2.21 2.68 3.52
N GLU A 90 1.02 2.20 3.18
CA GLU A 90 0.84 1.02 2.33
C GLU A 90 1.47 1.19 0.94
N MET A 91 1.27 2.35 0.31
CA MET A 91 1.89 2.69 -0.96
C MET A 91 3.42 2.79 -0.85
N ALA A 92 3.95 3.37 0.22
CA ALA A 92 5.39 3.44 0.47
C ALA A 92 6.00 2.03 0.64
N LEU A 93 5.29 1.11 1.29
CA LEU A 93 5.70 -0.29 1.41
C LEU A 93 5.76 -0.98 0.03
N MET A 94 4.74 -0.78 -0.82
CA MET A 94 4.76 -1.33 -2.19
C MET A 94 5.89 -0.75 -3.03
N LEU A 95 6.14 0.57 -2.94
CA LEU A 95 7.25 1.23 -3.64
C LEU A 95 8.63 0.76 -3.15
N THR A 96 8.77 0.53 -1.84
CA THR A 96 10.00 -0.03 -1.27
C THR A 96 10.26 -1.44 -1.80
N ARG A 97 9.22 -2.30 -1.86
CA ARG A 97 9.35 -3.64 -2.45
C ARG A 97 9.74 -3.58 -3.93
N LEU A 98 9.16 -2.65 -4.69
CA LEU A 98 9.53 -2.41 -6.09
C LEU A 98 11.00 -2.00 -6.24
N HIS A 99 11.45 -1.10 -5.38
CA HIS A 99 12.84 -0.67 -5.36
C HIS A 99 13.78 -1.83 -5.01
N ASP A 100 13.52 -2.57 -3.93
CA ASP A 100 14.44 -3.57 -3.41
C ASP A 100 14.53 -4.80 -4.32
N LEU A 101 13.38 -5.29 -4.79
CA LEU A 101 13.28 -6.52 -5.59
C LEU A 101 13.55 -6.29 -7.08
N TYR A 102 13.12 -5.14 -7.62
CA TYR A 102 13.12 -4.88 -9.06
C TYR A 102 13.94 -3.65 -9.49
N LYS A 103 14.61 -2.97 -8.54
CA LYS A 103 15.45 -1.79 -8.78
C LYS A 103 14.72 -0.64 -9.48
N VAL A 104 13.41 -0.55 -9.25
CA VAL A 104 12.62 0.59 -9.71
C VAL A 104 13.00 1.82 -8.92
N ASN A 105 13.52 2.83 -9.61
CA ASN A 105 13.99 4.08 -9.00
C ASN A 105 13.49 5.35 -9.71
N ILE A 106 12.51 5.22 -10.59
CA ILE A 106 11.83 6.36 -11.23
C ILE A 106 10.36 6.31 -10.84
N ILE A 107 9.88 7.39 -10.23
CA ILE A 107 8.48 7.53 -9.79
C ILE A 107 7.91 8.78 -10.44
N ALA A 108 6.70 8.66 -11.01
CA ALA A 108 5.92 9.80 -11.46
C ALA A 108 4.86 10.12 -10.39
N LEU A 109 4.87 11.35 -9.86
CA LEU A 109 3.94 11.81 -8.83
C LEU A 109 2.91 12.76 -9.44
N GLU A 110 1.64 12.37 -9.37
CA GLU A 110 0.53 13.24 -9.77
C GLU A 110 0.37 14.42 -8.79
N GLY A 111 -0.05 15.57 -9.30
CA GLY A 111 -0.37 16.76 -8.48
C GLY A 111 0.85 17.59 -8.07
N ALA A 112 2.07 17.04 -8.17
CA ALA A 112 3.30 17.81 -7.98
C ALA A 112 3.56 18.76 -9.16
N PHE A 113 4.20 19.90 -8.88
CA PHE A 113 4.57 20.86 -9.92
C PHE A 113 5.49 20.22 -10.95
N SER A 114 4.99 20.08 -12.19
CA SER A 114 5.79 19.59 -13.30
C SER A 114 6.75 20.69 -13.77
N THR A 115 7.95 20.68 -13.21
CA THR A 115 9.04 21.60 -13.57
C THR A 115 10.07 20.96 -14.52
N GLY A 116 9.85 19.69 -14.90
CA GLY A 116 10.82 18.87 -15.63
C GLY A 116 12.01 18.41 -14.79
N LYS A 117 12.09 18.83 -13.52
CA LYS A 117 13.10 18.39 -12.55
C LYS A 117 12.46 17.41 -11.57
N ASN A 118 13.28 16.50 -11.02
CA ASN A 118 12.85 15.67 -9.91
C ASN A 118 12.75 16.51 -8.62
N ILE A 119 11.99 16.01 -7.65
CA ILE A 119 11.92 16.58 -6.31
C ILE A 119 13.33 16.62 -5.71
N ASP A 120 13.72 17.79 -5.17
CA ASP A 120 15.03 17.99 -4.57
C ASP A 120 15.02 17.56 -3.09
N ALA A 121 15.49 16.34 -2.84
CA ALA A 121 15.67 15.78 -1.50
C ALA A 121 17.13 15.88 -1.00
N LYS A 122 18.01 16.60 -1.70
CA LYS A 122 19.46 16.63 -1.36
C LYS A 122 19.74 17.12 0.04
N TRP A 123 18.90 18.02 0.56
CA TRP A 123 19.04 18.52 1.92
C TRP A 123 18.94 17.38 2.95
N PHE A 124 18.07 16.39 2.75
CA PHE A 124 18.02 15.18 3.59
C PHE A 124 19.20 14.24 3.35
N HIS A 125 19.68 14.14 2.11
CA HIS A 125 20.84 13.27 1.80
C HIS A 125 22.14 13.80 2.40
N ASN A 126 22.20 15.11 2.64
CA ASN A 126 23.32 15.77 3.31
C ASN A 126 23.23 15.68 4.85
N LEU A 127 22.04 15.40 5.40
CA LEU A 127 21.87 15.05 6.80
C LEU A 127 22.35 13.61 6.99
N THR A 128 23.35 13.45 7.85
CA THR A 128 24.15 12.24 8.10
C THR A 128 23.35 10.95 8.32
N ASP A 129 24.05 9.83 8.09
CA ASP A 129 23.69 8.41 8.28
C ASP A 129 22.35 7.93 7.66
N SER A 130 22.41 6.79 6.96
CA SER A 130 21.23 6.27 6.24
C SER A 130 20.06 5.92 7.16
N LYS A 131 20.37 5.48 8.39
CA LYS A 131 19.39 5.01 9.36
C LYS A 131 18.54 6.17 9.87
N THR A 132 19.18 7.27 10.30
CA THR A 132 18.51 8.49 10.76
C THR A 132 17.66 9.09 9.64
N ARG A 133 18.16 9.08 8.40
CA ARG A 133 17.39 9.55 7.25
C ARG A 133 16.12 8.72 7.01
N GLU A 134 16.23 7.40 7.02
CA GLU A 134 15.09 6.48 6.89
C GLU A 134 14.08 6.67 8.03
N ASP A 135 14.56 6.75 9.27
CA ASP A 135 13.71 6.92 10.45
C ASP A 135 12.99 8.28 10.44
N THR A 136 13.67 9.34 9.99
CA THR A 136 13.08 10.67 9.79
C THR A 136 12.02 10.66 8.69
N ALA A 137 12.33 10.08 7.53
CA ALA A 137 11.39 9.96 6.42
C ALA A 137 10.14 9.17 6.83
N LEU A 138 10.33 8.06 7.57
CA LEU A 138 9.23 7.25 8.08
C LEU A 138 8.36 8.04 9.05
N THR A 139 8.96 8.89 9.90
CA THR A 139 8.22 9.73 10.84
C THR A 139 7.39 10.77 10.09
N LEU A 140 7.98 11.47 9.12
CA LEU A 140 7.26 12.44 8.30
C LEU A 140 6.10 11.80 7.52
N LEU A 141 6.33 10.61 6.95
CA LEU A 141 5.30 9.85 6.25
C LEU A 141 4.16 9.45 7.20
N LYS A 142 4.51 8.93 8.38
CA LYS A 142 3.53 8.55 9.41
C LYS A 142 2.68 9.74 9.80
N GLU A 143 3.27 10.92 9.98
CA GLU A 143 2.55 12.15 10.33
C GLU A 143 1.75 12.76 9.18
N GLY A 144 1.97 12.30 7.94
CA GLY A 144 1.30 12.84 6.76
C GLY A 144 1.92 14.15 6.27
N GLU A 145 3.13 14.48 6.72
CA GLU A 145 3.90 15.65 6.29
C GLU A 145 4.49 15.47 4.88
N ILE A 146 4.70 14.22 4.48
CA ILE A 146 5.13 13.82 3.14
C ILE A 146 4.29 12.65 2.62
N ASN A 147 4.18 12.53 1.31
CA ASN A 147 3.55 11.38 0.66
C ASN A 147 4.54 10.22 0.41
N ALA A 148 4.03 9.08 -0.06
CA ALA A 148 4.84 7.89 -0.30
C ALA A 148 5.97 8.10 -1.33
N ALA A 149 5.74 8.89 -2.38
CA ALA A 149 6.77 9.15 -3.39
C ALA A 149 7.89 10.03 -2.82
N GLU A 150 7.53 11.06 -2.05
CA GLU A 150 8.49 11.92 -1.33
C GLU A 150 9.30 11.13 -0.31
N PHE A 151 8.66 10.21 0.43
CA PHE A 151 9.36 9.26 1.29
C PHE A 151 10.45 8.50 0.51
N MET A 152 10.12 7.97 -0.67
CA MET A 152 11.09 7.25 -1.49
C MET A 152 12.27 8.14 -1.91
N ALA A 153 12.02 9.39 -2.31
CA ALA A 153 13.08 10.33 -2.68
C ALA A 153 14.04 10.65 -1.50
N ILE A 154 13.51 10.68 -0.27
CA ILE A 154 14.30 10.97 0.93
C ILE A 154 15.08 9.73 1.37
N ALA A 155 14.40 8.59 1.52
CA ALA A 155 15.00 7.37 2.05
C ALA A 155 16.08 6.80 1.10
N PHE A 156 15.82 6.84 -0.22
CA PHE A 156 16.64 6.20 -1.25
C PHE A 156 17.26 7.25 -2.20
N PRO A 157 18.56 7.58 -2.06
CA PRO A 157 19.19 8.67 -2.83
C PRO A 157 19.24 8.46 -4.35
N ASP A 158 19.10 7.22 -4.82
CA ASP A 158 19.05 6.90 -6.25
C ASP A 158 17.65 7.04 -6.86
N VAL A 159 16.60 7.16 -6.03
CA VAL A 159 15.23 7.35 -6.47
C VAL A 159 15.00 8.78 -6.97
N LYS A 160 14.38 8.88 -8.15
CA LYS A 160 14.00 10.14 -8.79
C LYS A 160 12.49 10.22 -8.91
N VAL A 161 11.90 11.21 -8.24
CA VAL A 161 10.46 11.50 -8.30
C VAL A 161 10.21 12.69 -9.21
N TYR A 162 9.42 12.52 -10.26
CA TYR A 162 9.06 13.58 -11.20
C TYR A 162 7.60 13.95 -11.05
N GLY A 163 7.31 15.25 -10.91
CA GLY A 163 5.94 15.74 -10.93
C GLY A 163 5.34 15.64 -12.33
N VAL A 164 4.18 14.99 -12.44
CA VAL A 164 3.42 14.87 -13.69
C VAL A 164 2.07 15.57 -13.54
N LYS A 165 1.73 16.41 -14.53
CA LYS A 165 0.36 16.91 -14.68
C LYS A 165 -0.42 15.87 -15.46
N MET A 166 -1.27 15.09 -14.79
CA MET A 166 -2.24 14.28 -15.51
C MET A 166 -3.39 15.17 -15.99
N LYS A 167 -3.42 15.43 -17.30
CA LYS A 167 -4.69 15.52 -18.04
C LYS A 167 -4.91 14.15 -18.67
N LEU A 168 -5.44 13.20 -17.90
CA LEU A 168 -5.74 11.87 -18.43
C LEU A 168 -7.01 11.94 -19.30
N ASN A 169 -6.86 12.30 -20.58
CA ASN A 169 -7.81 11.87 -21.61
C ASN A 169 -7.31 10.54 -22.14
N ILE A 170 -7.61 9.44 -21.44
CA ILE A 170 -7.35 8.11 -21.97
C ILE A 170 -8.37 7.87 -23.09
N HIS A 171 -7.97 8.06 -24.34
CA HIS A 171 -8.56 7.30 -25.45
C HIS A 171 -7.75 6.02 -25.57
N LEU A 172 -8.28 4.93 -25.00
CA LEU A 172 -7.77 3.59 -25.24
C LEU A 172 -7.98 3.30 -26.73
N ILE A 173 -6.89 3.19 -27.49
CA ILE A 173 -6.88 2.72 -28.88
C ILE A 173 -6.48 1.26 -28.91
#